data_AF-A0AAV4F5T5-F1
#
_entry.id   AF-A0AAV4F5T5-F1
#
_cell.length_a   1.000
_cell.length_b   1.000
_cell.length_c   1.000
_cell.angle_alpha   90.00
_cell.angle_beta   90.00
_cell.angle_gamma   90.00
#
_symmetry.space_group_name_H-M   'P 1'
#
loop_
_entity.id
_entity.type
_entity.pdbx_description
1 polymer ?
#
loop_
_entity_poly.entity_id
_entity_poly.type
_entity_poly.pdbx_seq_one_letter_code
_entity_poly.pdbx_strand_id
1 'polypeptide(L)'
;MFKNYLCPFISQVKVDYNNILAFRLSQTMFKLQHEILSFCTYIPLVDSPYYSKNSDNSNLIYQLDECLANLYNKYECPFLICGDCNTRASNIQQIDLIQQTKAVFGRDTLATREDQPPAI
;
A
#
# COMPACT_ATOMS: atom_id res chain seq x y z
N MET A 1 -21.69 -16.26 -5.76
CA MET A 1 -20.52 -17.06 -6.18
C MET A 1 -20.07 -16.51 -7.53
N PHE A 2 -19.10 -15.58 -7.54
CA PHE A 2 -18.58 -15.02 -8.79
C PHE A 2 -17.79 -16.12 -9.50
N LYS A 3 -18.31 -16.62 -10.63
CA LYS A 3 -17.56 -17.55 -11.48
C LYS A 3 -16.43 -16.77 -12.13
N ASN A 4 -15.20 -17.17 -11.79
CA ASN A 4 -13.94 -16.61 -12.24
C ASN A 4 -13.81 -16.67 -13.77
N TYR A 5 -14.24 -15.62 -14.46
CA TYR A 5 -13.73 -15.26 -15.79
C TYR A 5 -12.84 -14.02 -15.68
N LEU A 6 -12.06 -13.92 -14.59
CA LEU A 6 -10.93 -13.01 -14.61
C LEU A 6 -9.96 -13.61 -15.64
N CYS A 7 -9.89 -12.93 -16.78
CA CYS A 7 -8.85 -12.96 -17.80
C CYS A 7 -7.67 -13.90 -17.46
N PRO A 8 -7.18 -14.76 -18.38
CA PRO A 8 -6.07 -15.71 -18.10
C PRO A 8 -4.79 -15.06 -17.56
N PHE A 9 -4.71 -13.72 -17.62
CA PHE A 9 -3.61 -12.92 -17.15
C PHE A 9 -3.80 -12.29 -15.76
N ILE A 10 -4.97 -12.42 -15.14
CA ILE A 10 -5.29 -11.86 -13.83
C ILE A 10 -5.84 -12.98 -12.95
N SER A 11 -5.15 -13.26 -11.84
CA SER A 11 -5.59 -14.26 -10.86
C SER A 11 -5.77 -13.61 -9.50
N GLN A 12 -6.88 -13.88 -8.83
CA GLN A 12 -7.09 -13.37 -7.47
C GLN A 12 -6.22 -14.16 -6.48
N VAL A 13 -5.51 -13.45 -5.61
CA VAL A 13 -4.78 -14.02 -4.48
C VAL A 13 -5.70 -13.96 -3.26
N LYS A 14 -5.88 -15.10 -2.60
CA LYS A 14 -6.68 -15.16 -1.37
C LYS A 14 -5.92 -14.46 -0.24
N VAL A 15 -6.59 -13.54 0.43
CA VAL A 15 -6.13 -12.83 1.63
C VAL A 15 -7.20 -12.93 2.70
N ASP A 16 -6.80 -12.85 3.97
CA ASP A 16 -7.71 -13.02 5.12
C ASP A 16 -8.30 -11.68 5.61
N TYR A 17 -8.05 -10.59 4.87
CA TYR A 17 -8.51 -9.24 5.19
C TYR A 17 -9.73 -8.87 4.34
N ASN A 18 -10.81 -8.44 5.00
CA ASN A 18 -12.08 -8.13 4.32
C ASN A 18 -12.08 -6.79 3.57
N ASN A 19 -11.07 -5.95 3.81
CA ASN A 19 -10.91 -4.63 3.22
C ASN A 19 -9.81 -4.60 2.15
N ILE A 20 -9.23 -5.75 1.82
CA ILE A 20 -8.15 -5.89 0.83
C ILE A 20 -8.55 -6.94 -0.20
N LEU A 21 -8.39 -6.62 -1.47
CA LEU A 21 -8.39 -7.59 -2.56
C LEU A 21 -6.99 -7.61 -3.18
N ALA A 22 -6.42 -8.80 -3.34
CA ALA A 22 -5.12 -8.97 -3.97
C ALA A 22 -5.26 -9.72 -5.29
N PHE A 23 -4.51 -9.31 -6.29
CA PHE A 23 -4.47 -9.91 -7.62
C PHE A 23 -3.02 -10.07 -8.07
N ARG A 24 -2.74 -11.17 -8.75
CA ARG A 24 -1.49 -11.39 -9.46
C ARG A 24 -1.72 -11.14 -10.94
N LEU A 25 -0.92 -10.22 -11.49
CA LEU A 25 -0.93 -9.80 -12.87
C LEU A 25 0.21 -10.50 -13.61
N SER A 26 -0.15 -11.23 -14.66
CA SER A 26 0.80 -11.99 -15.47
C SER A 26 1.68 -11.07 -16.31
N GLN A 27 2.95 -11.45 -16.40
CA GLN A 27 3.96 -10.86 -17.28
C GLN A 27 3.49 -10.74 -18.73
N THR A 28 2.76 -11.75 -19.22
CA THR A 28 2.44 -11.91 -20.64
C THR A 28 1.49 -10.84 -21.15
N MET A 29 0.57 -10.35 -20.32
CA MET A 29 -0.41 -9.32 -20.70
C MET A 29 0.21 -7.94 -20.84
N PHE A 30 1.15 -7.63 -19.96
CA PHE A 30 1.73 -6.28 -19.83
C PHE A 30 3.16 -6.19 -20.39
N LYS A 31 3.67 -7.29 -20.99
CA LYS A 31 5.04 -7.41 -21.49
C LYS A 31 6.09 -7.04 -20.42
N LEU A 32 5.84 -7.47 -19.19
CA LEU A 32 6.71 -7.20 -18.05
C LEU A 32 7.79 -8.27 -17.91
N GLN A 33 8.88 -7.90 -17.25
CA GLN A 33 9.96 -8.84 -16.91
C GLN A 33 9.62 -9.70 -15.67
N HIS A 34 8.64 -9.27 -14.88
CA HIS A 34 8.23 -9.90 -13.62
C HIS A 34 6.71 -9.81 -13.46
N GLU A 35 6.12 -10.71 -12.68
CA GLU A 35 4.72 -10.59 -12.28
C GLU A 35 4.56 -9.37 -11.37
N ILE A 36 3.34 -8.84 -11.28
CA ILE A 36 3.01 -7.75 -10.35
C ILE A 36 1.89 -8.21 -9.43
N LEU A 37 2.02 -7.92 -8.13
CA LEU A 37 0.91 -8.01 -7.19
C LEU A 37 0.17 -6.67 -7.14
N SER A 38 -1.12 -6.68 -7.40
CA SER A 38 -2.00 -5.51 -7.27
C SER A 38 -2.89 -5.68 -6.04
N PHE A 39 -2.86 -4.70 -5.16
CA PHE A 39 -3.65 -4.64 -3.94
C PHE A 39 -4.69 -3.53 -4.07
N CYS A 40 -5.96 -3.90 -4.16
CA CYS A 40 -7.07 -2.97 -4.07
C CYS A 40 -7.51 -2.91 -2.59
N THR A 41 -7.14 -1.84 -1.90
CA THR A 41 -7.44 -1.65 -0.48
C THR A 41 -8.54 -0.59 -0.27
N TYR A 42 -9.36 -0.80 0.74
CA TYR A 42 -10.27 0.21 1.25
C TYR A 42 -9.99 0.44 2.73
N ILE A 43 -9.67 1.67 3.09
CA ILE A 43 -9.53 2.09 4.48
C ILE A 43 -10.56 3.20 4.67
N PRO A 44 -11.65 2.95 5.41
CA PRO A 44 -12.67 3.95 5.66
C PRO A 44 -12.16 5.06 6.60
N LEU A 45 -12.81 6.23 6.53
CA LEU A 45 -12.65 7.29 7.54
C LEU A 45 -12.96 6.79 8.95
N VAL A 46 -12.30 7.36 9.96
CA VAL A 46 -12.39 6.94 11.38
C VAL A 46 -13.81 6.92 11.96
N ASP A 47 -14.72 7.73 11.41
CA ASP A 47 -16.13 7.85 11.78
C ASP A 47 -17.05 6.90 10.97
N SER A 48 -16.47 6.08 10.09
CA SER A 48 -17.22 5.14 9.27
C SER A 48 -17.92 4.07 10.12
N PRO A 49 -19.18 3.73 9.79
CA PRO A 49 -19.89 2.58 10.36
C PRO A 49 -19.19 1.23 10.16
N TYR A 50 -18.13 1.17 9.34
CA TYR A 50 -17.30 0.00 9.20
C TYR A 50 -16.65 -0.41 10.54
N TYR A 51 -16.11 0.55 11.30
CA TYR A 51 -15.40 0.28 12.55
C TYR A 51 -16.33 -0.13 13.69
N SER A 52 -17.58 0.36 13.69
CA SER A 52 -18.58 -0.03 14.70
C SER A 52 -19.09 -1.47 14.51
N LYS A 53 -19.01 -2.00 13.28
CA LYS A 53 -19.38 -3.39 12.96
C LYS A 53 -18.19 -4.36 13.02
N ASN A 54 -16.97 -3.84 12.98
CA ASN A 54 -15.73 -4.61 12.98
C ASN A 54 -14.80 -4.05 14.06
N SER A 55 -15.21 -4.16 15.33
CA SER A 55 -14.51 -3.59 16.49
C SER A 55 -13.07 -4.05 16.64
N ASP A 56 -12.76 -5.25 16.14
CA ASP A 56 -11.41 -5.84 16.20
C ASP A 56 -10.47 -5.31 15.10
N ASN A 57 -11.01 -4.57 14.11
CA ASN A 57 -10.29 -4.07 12.94
C ASN A 57 -9.97 -2.56 13.03
N SER A 58 -9.54 -2.10 14.21
CA SER A 58 -9.31 -0.67 14.45
C SER A 58 -8.09 -0.10 13.72
N ASN A 59 -7.17 -0.94 13.23
CA ASN A 59 -5.99 -0.48 12.51
C ASN A 59 -5.76 -1.20 11.17
N LEU A 60 -6.55 -0.78 10.18
CA LEU A 60 -6.51 -1.32 8.82
C LEU A 60 -5.20 -1.02 8.07
N ILE A 61 -4.42 -0.02 8.51
CA ILE A 61 -3.11 0.28 7.92
C ILE A 61 -2.12 -0.82 8.29
N TYR A 62 -2.08 -1.27 9.55
CA TYR A 62 -1.23 -2.41 9.94
C TYR A 62 -1.66 -3.70 9.26
N GLN A 63 -2.97 -3.92 9.07
CA GLN A 63 -3.46 -5.08 8.30
C GLN A 63 -2.97 -5.05 6.84
N LEU A 64 -2.93 -3.86 6.22
CA LEU A 64 -2.36 -3.69 4.89
C LEU A 64 -0.86 -3.99 4.90
N ASP A 65 -0.10 -3.45 5.86
CA ASP A 65 1.34 -3.70 5.98
C ASP A 65 1.67 -5.18 6.15
N GLU A 66 0.97 -5.87 7.06
CA GLU A 66 1.12 -7.31 7.28
C GLU A 66 0.76 -8.12 6.02
N CYS A 67 -0.32 -7.75 5.33
CA CYS A 67 -0.70 -8.35 4.06
C CYS A 67 0.40 -8.19 3.00
N LEU A 68 0.95 -6.98 2.86
CA LEU A 68 2.02 -6.68 1.91
C LEU A 68 3.27 -7.49 2.22
N ALA A 69 3.72 -7.50 3.48
CA ALA A 69 4.91 -8.25 3.90
C ALA A 69 4.75 -9.76 3.63
N ASN A 70 3.60 -10.34 3.98
CA ASN A 70 3.32 -11.76 3.78
C ASN A 70 3.31 -12.15 2.30
N LEU A 71 2.69 -11.35 1.43
CA LEU A 71 2.64 -11.66 0.00
C LEU A 71 3.97 -11.33 -0.70
N TYR A 72 4.68 -10.28 -0.29
CA TYR A 72 6.00 -9.95 -0.82
C TYR A 72 7.01 -11.06 -0.55
N ASN A 73 7.08 -11.56 0.70
CA ASN A 73 7.95 -12.68 1.06
C ASN A 73 7.63 -13.98 0.31
N LYS A 74 6.39 -14.13 -0.16
CA LYS A 74 5.94 -15.34 -0.86
C LYS A 74 6.19 -15.31 -2.36
N TYR A 75 6.00 -14.15 -2.99
CA TYR A 75 6.03 -14.01 -4.46
C TYR A 75 7.26 -13.27 -4.97
N GLU A 76 8.00 -12.56 -4.11
CA GLU A 76 9.23 -11.83 -4.42
C GLU A 76 9.13 -10.94 -5.67
N CYS A 77 7.98 -10.28 -5.84
CA CYS A 77 7.71 -9.47 -7.01
C CYS A 77 7.27 -8.04 -6.65
N PRO A 78 7.41 -7.08 -7.56
CA PRO A 78 6.91 -5.73 -7.35
C PRO A 78 5.40 -5.71 -7.10
N PHE A 79 4.96 -4.70 -6.37
CA PHE A 79 3.56 -4.52 -6.05
C PHE A 79 3.07 -3.11 -6.36
N LEU A 80 1.78 -3.04 -6.63
CA LEU A 80 0.99 -1.83 -6.79
C LEU A 80 -0.07 -1.81 -5.70
N ILE A 81 -0.19 -0.68 -5.01
CA ILE A 81 -1.29 -0.43 -4.07
C ILE A 81 -2.23 0.58 -4.72
N CYS A 82 -3.51 0.25 -4.76
CA CYS A 82 -4.56 1.10 -5.29
C CYS A 82 -5.82 0.99 -4.42
N GLY A 83 -6.77 1.91 -4.64
CA GLY A 83 -8.00 1.99 -3.87
C GLY A 83 -8.07 3.23 -2.99
N ASP A 84 -9.08 3.28 -2.14
CA ASP A 84 -9.37 4.45 -1.31
C ASP A 84 -8.91 4.20 0.12
N CYS A 85 -7.76 4.77 0.45
CA CYS A 85 -7.15 4.62 1.77
C CYS A 85 -7.65 5.65 2.80
N ASN A 86 -8.40 6.68 2.40
CA ASN A 86 -8.80 7.82 3.25
C ASN A 86 -7.70 8.32 4.22
N THR A 87 -6.42 8.14 3.89
CA THR A 87 -5.29 8.48 4.74
C THR A 87 -5.06 9.97 4.63
N ARG A 88 -5.53 10.72 5.63
CA ARG A 88 -5.22 12.16 5.71
C ARG A 88 -3.73 12.32 5.96
N ALA A 89 -3.01 12.89 5.00
CA ALA A 89 -1.61 13.28 5.17
C ALA A 89 -1.39 14.23 6.37
N SER A 90 -2.43 14.95 6.81
CA SER A 90 -2.39 15.85 7.97
C SER A 90 -2.41 15.16 9.34
N ASN A 91 -2.76 13.87 9.39
CA ASN A 91 -2.92 13.11 10.63
C ASN A 91 -1.85 12.03 10.81
N ILE A 92 -0.92 11.92 9.86
CA ILE A 92 0.37 11.31 10.15
C ILE A 92 1.01 12.28 11.12
N GLN A 93 0.87 12.03 12.43
CA GLN A 93 1.81 12.56 13.41
C GLN A 93 3.17 12.40 12.76
N GLN A 94 3.91 13.50 12.68
CA GLN A 94 5.26 13.59 12.19
C GLN A 94 6.14 12.72 13.10
N ILE A 95 5.98 11.40 13.02
CA ILE A 95 6.88 10.41 13.57
C ILE A 95 8.11 10.63 12.72
N ASP A 96 9.14 11.22 13.33
CA ASP A 96 10.39 11.64 12.74
C ASP A 96 10.89 10.71 11.62
N LEU A 97 10.36 10.90 10.40
CA LEU A 97 10.65 10.09 9.22
C LEU A 97 12.11 10.29 8.78
N ILE A 98 12.76 11.33 9.32
CA ILE A 98 14.17 11.66 9.11
C ILE A 98 15.08 10.60 9.78
N GLN A 99 14.65 9.92 10.85
CA GLN A 99 15.50 8.91 11.50
C GLN A 99 15.40 7.52 10.85
N GLN A 100 14.21 7.09 10.41
CA GLN A 100 14.05 5.76 9.79
C GLN A 100 14.51 5.70 8.34
N THR A 101 14.33 6.78 7.56
CA THR A 101 14.79 6.79 6.15
C THR A 101 16.31 6.74 6.05
N LYS A 102 17.03 7.32 7.02
CA LYS A 102 18.51 7.24 7.11
C LYS A 102 19.02 5.83 7.38
N ALA A 103 18.26 5.02 8.14
CA ALA A 103 18.64 3.64 8.44
C ALA A 103 18.43 2.69 7.25
N VAL A 104 17.47 2.98 6.37
CA VAL A 104 17.12 2.08 5.25
C VAL A 104 17.86 2.42 3.95
N PHE A 105 18.11 3.70 3.66
CA PHE A 105 18.62 4.12 2.34
C PHE A 105 20.02 4.72 2.31
N GLY A 106 20.70 4.87 3.46
CA GLY A 106 22.15 5.07 3.52
C GLY A 106 22.75 6.14 2.60
N ARG A 107 22.01 7.21 2.26
CA ARG A 107 22.51 8.36 1.50
C ARG A 107 21.84 9.65 1.95
N ASP A 108 22.65 10.55 2.51
CA ASP A 108 22.32 11.95 2.71
C ASP A 108 22.21 12.65 1.35
N THR A 109 21.01 12.78 0.82
CA THR A 109 20.73 13.74 -0.27
C THR A 109 19.42 14.45 -0.02
N LEU A 110 19.42 15.35 0.96
CA LEU A 110 18.54 16.52 0.95
C LEU A 110 19.38 17.73 1.36
N ALA A 111 19.97 18.38 0.36
CA ALA A 111 20.40 19.76 0.50
C ALA A 111 19.13 20.59 0.69
N THR A 112 18.92 21.10 1.90
CA THR A 112 17.92 22.11 2.22
C THR A 112 18.21 23.35 1.38
N ARG A 113 17.37 23.62 0.37
CA ARG A 113 17.27 24.97 -0.22
C ARG A 113 16.42 25.83 0.70
N GLU A 114 16.99 26.21 1.83
CA GLU A 114 16.60 27.38 2.61
C GLU A 114 17.86 28.23 2.67
N ASP A 115 17.94 29.23 1.78
CA ASP A 115 18.80 30.44 1.89
C ASP A 115 18.92 31.12 0.51
N GLN A 116 17.82 31.62 -0.03
CA GLN A 116 17.90 32.74 -0.96
C GLN A 116 17.01 33.88 -0.44
N PRO A 117 17.59 35.02 -0.05
CA PRO A 117 16.81 36.19 0.32
C PRO A 117 16.04 36.75 -0.89
N PRO A 118 14.92 37.46 -0.66
CA PRO A 118 14.07 37.96 -1.75
C PRO A 118 14.86 38.94 -2.63
N ALA A 119 14.75 38.76 -3.94
CA ALA A 119 15.29 39.70 -4.92
C ALA A 119 14.59 41.06 -4.75
N ILE A 120 15.41 42.12 -4.69
CA ILE A 120 15.01 43.54 -4.69
C ILE A 120 14.67 43.95 -6.12
#